data_AF-A0A7X6WN03-F1
#
_entry.id   AF-A0A7X6WN03-F1
#
_cell.length_a   1.000
_cell.length_b   1.000
_cell.length_c   1.000
_cell.angle_alpha   90.00
_cell.angle_beta   90.00
_cell.angle_gamma   90.00
#
_symmetry.space_group_name_H-M   'P 1'
#
loop_
_entity.id
_entity.type
_entity.pdbx_description
1 polymer ?
#
loop_
_entity_poly.entity_id
_entity_poly.type
_entity_poly.pdbx_seq_one_letter_code
_entity_poly.pdbx_strand_id
1 'polypeptide(L)'
;FSHSFCCSALVTKKTLLVSCSEEDYPIDLGMIQGGYSLTLTIEKIGEGWVGEEALAIAVYCSLKFSHNWVRGTLAAVNHSGDSDSTGSITGAILGTLLGVEAIPTFWVIRVENTDYIERLATEMWELFGKE
;
A
#
# COMPACT_ATOMS: atom_id res chain seq x y z
N PHE A 1 16.59 -0.75 -24.31
CA PHE A 1 17.29 0.54 -24.13
C PHE A 1 16.30 1.65 -24.40
N SER A 2 16.33 2.71 -23.58
CA SER A 2 15.44 3.90 -23.51
C SER A 2 14.15 3.68 -22.70
N HIS A 3 14.06 3.98 -21.39
CA HIS A 3 14.25 5.23 -20.60
C HIS A 3 13.00 6.14 -20.51
N SER A 4 12.63 6.38 -19.24
CA SER A 4 11.91 7.51 -18.65
C SER A 4 10.37 7.59 -18.68
N PHE A 5 9.86 8.20 -17.59
CA PHE A 5 8.48 8.51 -17.18
C PHE A 5 7.82 7.42 -16.31
N CYS A 6 7.44 7.63 -15.04
CA CYS A 6 7.32 8.85 -14.22
C CYS A 6 7.40 8.49 -12.71
N CYS A 7 7.85 9.43 -11.87
CA CYS A 7 8.05 9.32 -10.42
C CYS A 7 6.76 9.02 -9.62
N SER A 8 6.95 8.45 -8.41
CA SER A 8 6.05 8.47 -7.23
C SER A 8 5.20 7.22 -6.92
N ALA A 9 5.73 6.02 -7.12
CA ALA A 9 5.38 4.89 -6.24
C ALA A 9 6.62 4.56 -5.43
N LEU A 10 6.67 4.98 -4.16
CA LEU A 10 7.75 4.61 -3.24
C LEU A 10 7.55 3.21 -2.67
N VAL A 11 7.20 2.33 -3.59
CA VAL A 11 7.07 0.89 -3.53
C VAL A 11 7.35 0.41 -4.95
N THR A 12 8.56 0.67 -5.47
CA THR A 12 8.96 0.08 -6.75
C THR A 12 8.95 -1.45 -6.59
N LYS A 13 8.56 -2.17 -7.65
CA LYS A 13 8.59 -3.66 -7.77
C LYS A 13 9.92 -4.33 -7.37
N LYS A 14 10.96 -3.55 -7.03
CA LYS A 14 12.25 -4.03 -6.54
C LYS A 14 12.46 -3.90 -5.01
N THR A 15 11.65 -3.11 -4.32
CA THR A 15 11.78 -2.87 -2.86
C THR A 15 10.67 -3.54 -2.04
N LEU A 16 9.47 -3.79 -2.63
CA LEU A 16 8.46 -4.68 -2.05
C LEU A 16 8.26 -6.00 -2.84
N LEU A 17 9.32 -6.55 -3.43
CA LEU A 17 9.56 -7.98 -3.16
C LEU A 17 10.14 -8.05 -1.75
N VAL A 18 9.34 -7.59 -0.79
CA VAL A 18 9.55 -7.89 0.60
C VAL A 18 9.40 -9.40 0.63
N SER A 19 10.53 -10.04 0.86
CA SER A 19 10.63 -11.38 1.42
C SER A 19 9.98 -11.43 2.81
N CYS A 20 8.77 -10.87 3.01
CA CYS A 20 7.88 -11.28 4.08
C CYS A 20 7.17 -12.49 3.49
N SER A 21 7.68 -13.67 3.85
CA SER A 21 6.89 -14.88 3.76
C SER A 21 5.59 -14.67 4.54
N GLU A 22 4.55 -15.44 4.20
CA GLU A 22 3.31 -15.55 4.99
C GLU A 22 3.58 -15.84 6.49
N GLU A 23 4.81 -16.23 6.85
CA GLU A 23 5.27 -16.53 8.20
C GLU A 23 5.44 -15.28 9.09
N ASP A 24 5.84 -14.12 8.54
CA ASP A 24 6.07 -12.89 9.33
C ASP A 24 4.78 -12.11 9.61
N TYR A 25 3.85 -12.13 8.65
CA TYR A 25 2.52 -11.52 8.76
C TYR A 25 1.50 -12.41 8.06
N PRO A 26 0.90 -13.39 8.76
CA PRO A 26 -0.07 -14.29 8.16
C PRO A 26 -1.31 -13.49 7.75
N ILE A 27 -1.35 -13.10 6.49
CA ILE A 27 -2.58 -12.70 5.82
C ILE A 27 -3.19 -14.03 5.45
N ASP A 28 -4.19 -14.46 6.21
CA ASP A 28 -5.02 -15.57 5.78
C ASP A 28 -5.71 -15.19 4.47
N LEU A 29 -5.03 -15.49 3.36
CA LEU A 29 -5.57 -15.49 2.00
C LEU A 29 -6.58 -16.64 1.85
N GLY A 30 -6.57 -17.59 2.79
CA GLY A 30 -7.53 -18.65 2.94
C GLY A 30 -8.90 -18.17 3.40
N MET A 31 -9.87 -19.05 3.17
CA MET A 31 -11.31 -18.85 3.29
C MET A 31 -11.73 -18.23 4.64
N ILE A 32 -12.21 -16.99 4.62
CA ILE A 32 -13.01 -16.44 5.73
C ILE A 32 -14.39 -17.12 5.63
N GLN A 33 -14.86 -17.74 6.72
CA GLN A 33 -16.13 -18.47 6.80
C GLN A 33 -17.26 -17.76 6.03
N GLY A 34 -17.59 -18.28 4.82
CA GLY A 34 -18.67 -17.79 3.96
C GLY A 34 -18.32 -16.77 2.86
N GLY A 35 -17.04 -16.43 2.64
CA GLY A 35 -16.61 -15.41 1.65
C GLY A 35 -15.51 -15.87 0.67
N TYR A 36 -15.39 -15.18 -0.47
CA TYR A 36 -14.30 -15.36 -1.43
C TYR A 36 -12.93 -15.06 -0.78
N SER A 37 -11.87 -15.77 -1.18
CA SER A 37 -10.49 -15.43 -0.79
C SER A 37 -10.17 -13.97 -1.16
N LEU A 38 -9.24 -13.36 -0.44
CA LEU A 38 -8.82 -11.97 -0.69
C LEU A 38 -8.41 -11.74 -2.15
N THR A 39 -7.56 -12.61 -2.69
CA THR A 39 -7.07 -12.55 -4.08
C THR A 39 -8.21 -12.61 -5.08
N LEU A 40 -9.09 -13.62 -4.97
CA LEU A 40 -10.29 -13.71 -5.82
C LEU A 40 -11.20 -12.48 -5.73
N THR A 41 -11.25 -11.80 -4.58
CA THR A 41 -12.05 -10.57 -4.46
C THR A 41 -11.40 -9.41 -5.21
N ILE A 42 -10.08 -9.27 -5.09
CA ILE A 42 -9.30 -8.25 -5.80
C ILE A 42 -9.38 -8.50 -7.31
N GLU A 43 -9.18 -9.74 -7.78
CA GLU A 43 -9.29 -10.13 -9.20
C GLU A 43 -10.67 -9.82 -9.79
N LYS A 44 -11.74 -9.88 -9.00
CA LYS A 44 -13.08 -9.49 -9.43
C LYS A 44 -13.27 -7.98 -9.55
N ILE A 45 -12.54 -7.20 -8.77
CA ILE A 45 -12.53 -5.74 -8.89
C ILE A 45 -11.77 -5.34 -10.15
N GLY A 46 -10.63 -5.99 -10.41
CA GLY A 46 -9.81 -5.78 -11.59
C GLY A 46 -8.33 -5.99 -11.29
N GLU A 47 -7.48 -5.51 -12.19
CA GLU A 47 -6.03 -5.60 -12.03
C GLU A 47 -5.41 -4.24 -11.64
N GLY A 48 -6.19 -3.15 -11.63
CA GLY A 48 -5.70 -1.83 -11.23
C GLY A 48 -5.10 -1.02 -12.38
N TRP A 49 -5.26 -1.46 -13.63
CA TRP A 49 -4.70 -0.77 -14.80
C TRP A 49 -5.38 0.56 -15.11
N VAL A 50 -6.59 0.76 -14.59
CA VAL A 50 -7.36 2.01 -14.69
C VAL A 50 -7.64 2.57 -13.30
N GLY A 51 -7.84 3.89 -13.23
CA GLY A 51 -7.94 4.61 -11.95
C GLY A 51 -9.08 4.12 -11.06
N GLU A 52 -10.21 3.72 -11.65
CA GLU A 52 -11.37 3.22 -10.92
C GLU A 52 -11.09 1.87 -10.26
N GLU A 53 -10.37 0.98 -10.95
CA GLU A 53 -9.94 -0.30 -10.40
C GLU A 53 -8.91 -0.10 -9.29
N ALA A 54 -7.89 0.74 -9.54
CA ALA A 54 -6.84 0.99 -8.56
C ALA A 54 -7.42 1.56 -7.25
N LEU A 55 -8.35 2.53 -7.37
CA LEU A 55 -9.05 3.11 -6.24
C LEU A 55 -9.96 2.08 -5.54
N ALA A 56 -10.71 1.27 -6.29
CA ALA A 56 -11.61 0.27 -5.72
C ALA A 56 -10.84 -0.81 -4.93
N ILE A 57 -9.71 -1.30 -5.46
CA ILE A 57 -8.83 -2.24 -4.75
C ILE A 57 -8.29 -1.60 -3.47
N ALA A 58 -7.82 -0.34 -3.57
CA ALA A 58 -7.23 0.34 -2.43
C ALA A 58 -8.23 0.61 -1.30
N VAL A 59 -9.44 1.06 -1.64
CA VAL A 59 -10.54 1.28 -0.68
C VAL A 59 -10.97 -0.05 -0.06
N TYR A 60 -11.10 -1.11 -0.85
CA TYR A 60 -11.43 -2.44 -0.33
C TYR A 60 -10.42 -2.93 0.71
N CYS A 61 -9.12 -2.85 0.38
CA CYS A 61 -8.05 -3.27 1.29
C CYS A 61 -8.00 -2.40 2.55
N SER A 62 -8.17 -1.08 2.39
CA SER A 62 -8.20 -0.13 3.51
C SER A 62 -9.36 -0.39 4.47
N LEU A 63 -10.56 -0.67 3.95
CA LEU A 63 -11.73 -0.97 4.79
C LEU A 63 -11.60 -2.33 5.49
N LYS A 64 -11.12 -3.35 4.77
CA LYS A 64 -10.95 -4.70 5.30
C LYS A 64 -9.90 -4.77 6.41
N PHE A 65 -8.86 -3.94 6.33
CA PHE A 65 -7.75 -3.89 7.29
C PHE A 65 -7.59 -2.50 7.93
N SER A 66 -8.70 -1.84 8.22
CA SER A 66 -8.75 -0.45 8.72
C SER A 66 -7.97 -0.19 10.01
N HIS A 67 -7.64 -1.23 10.77
CA HIS A 67 -6.91 -1.15 12.03
C HIS A 67 -5.49 -1.72 11.94
N ASN A 68 -5.01 -2.07 10.74
CA ASN A 68 -3.71 -2.69 10.56
C ASN A 68 -3.08 -2.26 9.23
N TRP A 69 -2.21 -1.26 9.30
CA TRP A 69 -1.52 -0.67 8.15
C TRP A 69 -0.73 -1.71 7.34
N VAL A 70 -0.03 -2.61 8.03
CA VAL A 70 0.79 -3.66 7.41
C VAL A 70 -0.07 -4.64 6.61
N ARG A 71 -1.12 -5.20 7.22
CA ARG A 71 -2.00 -6.16 6.55
C ARG A 71 -2.75 -5.53 5.39
N GLY A 72 -3.20 -4.29 5.52
CA GLY A 72 -3.91 -3.58 4.45
C GLY A 72 -3.01 -3.30 3.25
N THR A 73 -1.81 -2.79 3.48
CA THR A 73 -0.85 -2.51 2.40
C THR A 73 -0.38 -3.80 1.73
N LEU A 74 -0.08 -4.85 2.50
CA LEU A 74 0.28 -6.15 1.93
C LEU A 74 -0.87 -6.77 1.12
N ALA A 75 -2.11 -6.64 1.57
CA ALA A 75 -3.28 -7.08 0.82
C ALA A 75 -3.38 -6.39 -0.55
N ALA A 76 -3.10 -5.09 -0.59
CA ALA A 76 -3.17 -4.29 -1.81
C ALA A 76 -2.02 -4.53 -2.79
N VAL A 77 -0.84 -4.95 -2.34
CA VAL A 77 0.31 -5.21 -3.25
C VAL A 77 0.39 -6.67 -3.72
N ASN A 78 -0.24 -7.61 -3.01
CA ASN A 78 -0.19 -9.04 -3.32
C ASN A 78 -1.28 -9.47 -4.32
N HIS A 79 -1.31 -8.82 -5.49
CA HIS A 79 -2.06 -9.26 -6.67
C HIS A 79 -1.20 -9.07 -7.94
N SER A 80 -1.59 -9.72 -9.04
CA SER A 80 -0.79 -9.78 -10.27
C SER A 80 -0.82 -8.51 -11.15
N GLY A 81 -1.59 -7.51 -10.76
CA GLY A 81 -1.86 -6.31 -11.56
C GLY A 81 -0.94 -5.13 -11.24
N ASP A 82 -1.49 -3.92 -11.28
CA ASP A 82 -0.83 -2.64 -10.96
C ASP A 82 -0.70 -2.43 -9.43
N SER A 83 0.02 -3.37 -8.81
CA SER A 83 0.18 -3.48 -7.36
C SER A 83 0.84 -2.26 -6.70
N ASP A 84 1.68 -1.52 -7.44
CA ASP A 84 2.39 -0.35 -6.92
C ASP A 84 1.44 0.84 -6.72
N SER A 85 0.51 1.07 -7.64
CA SER A 85 -0.52 2.11 -7.49
C SER A 85 -1.50 1.77 -6.38
N THR A 86 -2.03 0.55 -6.36
CA THR A 86 -3.00 0.09 -5.33
C THR A 86 -2.38 0.10 -3.93
N GLY A 87 -1.13 -0.35 -3.80
CA GLY A 87 -0.35 -0.29 -2.56
C GLY A 87 -0.11 1.14 -2.10
N SER A 88 0.28 2.04 -3.00
CA SER A 88 0.54 3.45 -2.67
C SER A 88 -0.71 4.16 -2.15
N ILE A 89 -1.86 3.97 -2.83
CA ILE A 89 -3.13 4.57 -2.41
C ILE A 89 -3.59 3.98 -1.06
N THR A 90 -3.49 2.66 -0.89
CA THR A 90 -3.86 1.97 0.37
C THR A 90 -3.01 2.44 1.54
N GLY A 91 -1.69 2.52 1.34
CA GLY A 91 -0.73 2.96 2.35
C GLY A 91 -0.97 4.41 2.78
N ALA A 92 -1.34 5.29 1.84
CA ALA A 92 -1.70 6.68 2.13
C ALA A 92 -3.00 6.79 2.96
N ILE A 93 -4.04 6.05 2.59
CA ILE A 93 -5.32 6.02 3.31
C ILE A 93 -5.11 5.51 4.74
N LEU A 94 -4.46 4.35 4.89
CA LEU A 94 -4.22 3.75 6.20
C LEU A 94 -3.22 4.55 7.03
N GLY A 95 -2.21 5.16 6.41
CA GLY A 95 -1.22 6.00 7.10
C GLY A 95 -1.87 7.27 7.66
N THR A 96 -2.83 7.85 6.94
CA THR A 96 -3.65 8.95 7.43
C THR A 96 -4.54 8.52 8.58
N LEU A 97 -5.16 7.33 8.48
CA LEU A 97 -6.10 6.82 9.49
C LEU A 97 -5.42 6.39 10.80
N LEU A 98 -4.25 5.76 10.70
CA LEU A 98 -3.58 5.11 11.84
C LEU A 98 -2.37 5.89 12.37
N GLY A 99 -1.92 6.91 11.62
CA GLY A 99 -0.73 7.69 11.94
C GLY A 99 0.56 7.00 11.52
N VAL A 100 1.66 7.77 11.55
CA VAL A 100 3.00 7.33 11.13
C VAL A 100 3.52 6.15 11.96
N GLU A 101 3.14 6.06 13.24
CA GLU A 101 3.60 5.01 14.15
C GLU A 101 3.07 3.60 13.81
N ALA A 102 2.05 3.52 12.94
CA ALA A 102 1.57 2.25 12.42
C ALA A 102 2.47 1.69 11.30
N ILE A 103 3.38 2.50 10.75
CA ILE A 103 4.27 2.13 9.65
C ILE A 103 5.56 1.54 10.23
N PRO A 104 5.94 0.30 9.88
CA PRO A 104 7.16 -0.28 10.39
C PRO A 104 8.40 0.51 9.95
N THR A 105 9.20 0.97 10.91
CA THR A 105 10.43 1.76 10.65
C THR A 105 11.38 1.03 9.70
N PHE A 106 11.43 -0.30 9.77
CA PHE A 106 12.29 -1.10 8.90
C PHE A 106 11.85 -1.10 7.43
N TRP A 107 10.59 -0.76 7.11
CA TRP A 107 10.15 -0.50 5.74
C TRP A 107 10.51 0.93 5.32
N VAL A 108 10.27 1.91 6.21
CA VAL A 108 10.60 3.32 5.97
C VAL A 108 12.06 3.49 5.55
N ILE A 109 13.03 2.95 6.30
CA ILE A 109 14.46 3.11 5.98
C ILE A 109 14.91 2.51 4.63
N ARG A 110 14.07 1.67 4.00
CA ARG A 110 14.36 1.06 2.68
C ARG A 110 13.75 1.85 1.53
N VAL A 111 12.90 2.82 1.84
CA VAL A 111 12.26 3.69 0.87
C VAL A 111 13.33 4.64 0.29
N GLU A 112 13.36 4.72 -1.04
CA GLU A 112 14.30 5.61 -1.74
C GLU A 112 14.04 7.06 -1.33
N ASN A 113 15.09 7.80 -0.97
CA ASN A 113 14.99 9.22 -0.65
C ASN A 113 14.02 9.53 0.53
N THR A 114 13.99 8.64 1.53
CA THR A 114 13.19 8.79 2.76
C THR A 114 13.30 10.18 3.39
N ASP A 115 14.51 10.68 3.58
CA ASP A 115 14.76 12.01 4.17
C ASP A 115 14.09 13.16 3.39
N TYR A 116 13.90 13.02 2.07
CA TYR A 116 13.19 14.01 1.26
C TYR A 116 11.68 13.92 1.48
N ILE A 117 11.12 12.72 1.54
CA ILE A 117 9.69 12.50 1.76
C ILE A 117 9.28 12.99 3.15
N GLU A 118 10.07 12.70 4.18
CA GLU A 118 9.82 13.15 5.55
C GLU A 118 9.86 14.67 5.67
N ARG A 119 10.84 15.32 5.01
CA ARG A 119 10.88 16.79 4.93
C ARG A 119 9.66 17.34 4.22
N LEU A 120 9.28 16.77 3.07
CA LEU A 120 8.10 17.20 2.32
C LEU A 120 6.81 17.07 3.16
N ALA A 121 6.65 15.95 3.87
CA ALA A 121 5.52 15.75 4.77
C ALA A 121 5.49 16.78 5.91
N THR A 122 6.65 17.10 6.49
CA THR A 122 6.79 18.13 7.53
C THR A 122 6.44 19.51 7.01
N GLU A 123 6.95 19.89 5.83
CA GLU A 123 6.64 21.16 5.18
C GLU A 123 5.14 21.28 4.85
N MET A 124 4.51 20.21 4.34
CA MET A 124 3.07 20.17 4.11
C MET A 124 2.28 20.34 5.40
N TRP A 125 2.69 19.70 6.50
CA TRP A 125 2.06 19.87 7.81
C TRP A 125 2.20 21.30 8.33
N GLU A 126 3.36 21.94 8.15
CA GLU A 126 3.57 23.33 8.57
C GLU A 126 2.72 24.33 7.79
N LEU A 127 2.42 24.03 6.52
CA LEU A 127 1.61 24.85 5.63
C LEU A 127 0.10 24.65 5.85
N PHE A 128 -0.35 23.42 6.05
CA PHE A 128 -1.77 23.05 6.04
C PHE A 128 -2.32 22.48 7.35
N GLY A 129 -1.45 22.01 8.26
CA GLY A 129 -1.83 21.31 9.50
C GLY A 129 -1.91 22.19 10.75
N LYS A 130 -1.68 23.50 10.63
CA LYS A 130 -1.85 24.46 11.73
C LYS A 130 -3.29 24.96 11.79
N GLU A 131 -4.15 24.23 12.49
CA GLU A 131 -5.36 24.76 13.12
C GLU A 131 -5.26 24.72 14.64
#